data_AF-A0A368A2K9-F1
#
_entry.id   AF-A0A368A2K9-F1
#
_cell.length_a   1.000
_cell.length_b   1.000
_cell.length_c   1.000
_cell.angle_alpha   90.00
_cell.angle_beta   90.00
_cell.angle_gamma   90.00
#
_symmetry.space_group_name_H-M   'P 1'
#
loop_
_entity.id
_entity.type
_entity.pdbx_description
1 polymer ?
#
loop_
_entity_poly.entity_id
_entity_poly.type
_entity_poly.pdbx_seq_one_letter_code
_entity_poly.pdbx_strand_id
1 'polypeptide(L)'
;MERVDLVVPFEEKEEAKQLGARWDKTYKIWYVPEGINPDHFQRWFPETNVRSTSYFIGKNTQRCWKCKERTNVYGFYLPGGSEVFDEKREIWKERWKSLCLSYVIYLVPSVAEGIRIFSRGHYYISFSKTVEQRYWMNHCEHCKAKLGDFGIYQELDGGFCPMNKRQAAQIALHEISKPFSGYADYDTDSSFKYMRKCTD
;
A
#
# COMPACT_ATOMS: atom_id res chain seq x y z
N MET A 1 10.51 12.02 -5.60
CA MET A 1 9.20 11.62 -5.08
C MET A 1 8.20 11.66 -6.23
N GLU A 2 7.59 10.52 -6.59
CA GLU A 2 6.47 10.54 -7.54
C GLU A 2 5.30 11.34 -6.95
N ARG A 3 4.50 11.97 -7.82
CA ARG A 3 3.41 12.87 -7.44
C ARG A 3 2.45 12.28 -6.38
N VAL A 4 1.85 13.15 -5.55
CA VAL A 4 0.77 12.78 -4.63
C VAL A 4 -0.55 13.21 -5.23
N ASP A 5 -1.44 12.26 -5.52
CA ASP A 5 -2.77 12.56 -6.06
C ASP A 5 -3.68 13.14 -4.95
N LEU A 6 -4.53 14.10 -5.31
CA LEU A 6 -5.38 14.89 -4.41
C LEU A 6 -6.85 14.84 -4.85
N VAL A 7 -7.75 14.89 -3.87
CA VAL A 7 -9.18 15.12 -4.03
C VAL A 7 -9.49 16.56 -3.66
N VAL A 8 -9.51 17.44 -4.66
CA VAL A 8 -9.75 18.88 -4.46
C VAL A 8 -11.16 19.24 -4.94
N PRO A 9 -12.04 19.73 -4.05
CA PRO A 9 -13.33 20.29 -4.44
C PRO A 9 -13.19 21.41 -5.47
N PHE A 10 -14.21 21.62 -6.32
CA PHE A 10 -14.12 22.60 -7.41
C PHE A 10 -13.92 24.03 -6.87
N GLU A 11 -14.50 24.33 -5.72
CA GLU A 11 -14.45 25.61 -5.02
C GLU A 11 -13.05 25.92 -4.47
N GLU A 12 -12.28 24.87 -4.13
CA GLU A 12 -10.97 24.98 -3.47
C GLU A 12 -9.80 24.89 -4.46
N LYS A 13 -10.09 24.68 -5.75
CA LYS A 13 -9.07 24.47 -6.80
C LYS A 13 -8.04 25.58 -6.91
N GLU A 14 -8.44 26.84 -6.68
CA GLU A 14 -7.53 27.97 -6.77
C GLU A 14 -6.56 28.01 -5.58
N GLU A 15 -7.02 27.64 -4.38
CA GLU A 15 -6.15 27.52 -3.20
C GLU A 15 -5.12 26.40 -3.40
N ALA A 16 -5.56 25.22 -3.86
CA ALA A 16 -4.67 24.11 -4.17
C ALA A 16 -3.61 24.50 -5.23
N LYS A 17 -4.03 25.20 -6.28
CA LYS A 17 -3.13 25.69 -7.33
C LYS A 17 -2.13 26.73 -6.80
N GLN A 18 -2.55 27.63 -5.91
CA GLN A 18 -1.67 28.62 -5.26
C GLN A 18 -0.59 27.95 -4.40
N LEU A 19 -0.94 26.86 -3.71
CA LEU A 19 0.02 26.05 -2.94
C LEU A 19 0.98 25.22 -3.81
N GLY A 20 0.72 25.14 -5.13
CA GLY A 20 1.60 24.50 -6.11
C GLY A 20 1.06 23.20 -6.72
N ALA A 21 -0.17 22.78 -6.40
CA ALA A 21 -0.77 21.62 -7.04
C ALA A 21 -0.99 21.85 -8.54
N ARG A 22 -1.00 20.76 -9.29
CA ARG A 22 -1.19 20.73 -10.74
C ARG A 22 -2.35 19.81 -11.10
N TRP A 23 -2.98 20.08 -12.23
CA TRP A 23 -4.05 19.26 -12.77
C TRP A 23 -3.51 18.33 -13.85
N ASP A 24 -3.72 17.02 -13.69
CA ASP A 24 -3.45 16.03 -14.72
C ASP A 24 -4.69 15.86 -15.61
N LYS A 25 -4.62 16.30 -16.87
CA LYS A 25 -5.74 16.21 -17.81
C LYS A 25 -6.05 14.77 -18.27
N THR A 26 -5.05 13.89 -18.25
CA THR A 26 -5.18 12.50 -18.69
C THR A 26 -5.94 11.69 -17.65
N TYR A 27 -5.57 11.84 -16.38
CA TYR A 27 -6.23 11.13 -15.28
C TYR A 27 -7.34 11.94 -14.60
N LYS A 28 -7.50 13.22 -14.98
CA LYS A 28 -8.47 14.16 -14.41
C LYS A 28 -8.38 14.21 -12.88
N ILE A 29 -7.16 14.40 -12.38
CA ILE A 29 -6.88 14.45 -10.94
C ILE A 29 -5.94 15.60 -10.61
N TRP A 30 -6.13 16.20 -9.44
CA TRP A 30 -5.17 17.13 -8.87
C TRP A 30 -3.99 16.37 -8.28
N TYR A 31 -2.80 16.94 -8.34
CA TYR A 31 -1.63 16.31 -7.73
C TYR A 31 -0.60 17.33 -7.24
N VAL A 32 0.17 16.93 -6.24
CA VAL A 32 1.37 17.64 -5.78
C VAL A 32 2.54 17.21 -6.66
N PRO A 33 3.16 18.13 -7.43
CA PRO A 33 4.32 17.79 -8.26
C PRO A 33 5.57 17.53 -7.39
N GLU A 34 6.59 16.91 -7.98
CA GLU A 34 7.86 16.68 -7.30
C GLU A 34 8.50 18.00 -6.84
N GLY A 35 9.11 17.98 -5.64
CA GLY A 35 9.76 19.14 -5.03
C GLY A 35 8.84 20.06 -4.24
N ILE A 36 7.52 19.84 -4.27
CA ILE A 36 6.56 20.56 -3.43
C ILE A 36 6.26 19.74 -2.17
N ASN A 37 6.23 20.41 -1.01
CA ASN A 37 5.92 19.76 0.27
C ASN A 37 4.43 19.31 0.29
N PRO A 38 4.14 18.00 0.35
CA PRO A 38 2.76 17.50 0.34
C PRO A 38 2.00 17.83 1.63
N ASP A 39 2.69 18.14 2.74
CA ASP A 39 2.02 18.44 4.02
C ASP A 39 1.11 19.66 3.96
N HIS A 40 1.32 20.57 3.01
CA HIS A 40 0.44 21.74 2.80
C HIS A 40 -0.92 21.35 2.21
N PHE A 41 -1.08 20.12 1.71
CA PHE A 41 -2.25 19.64 0.98
C PHE A 41 -3.06 18.61 1.77
N GLN A 42 -2.78 18.42 3.07
CA GLN A 42 -3.40 17.37 3.89
C GLN A 42 -4.93 17.32 3.81
N ARG A 43 -5.60 18.48 3.70
CA ARG A 43 -7.06 18.56 3.59
C ARG A 43 -7.64 17.97 2.29
N TRP A 44 -6.81 17.82 1.26
CA TRP A 44 -7.19 17.25 -0.04
C TRP A 44 -6.60 15.86 -0.26
N PHE A 45 -6.04 15.24 0.77
CA PHE A 45 -5.64 13.85 0.66
C PHE A 45 -6.89 12.97 0.51
N PRO A 46 -6.83 11.91 -0.33
CA PRO A 46 -7.88 10.92 -0.38
C PRO A 46 -8.24 10.38 1.01
N GLU A 47 -9.50 10.03 1.18
CA GLU A 47 -9.97 9.39 2.40
C GLU A 47 -9.26 8.05 2.63
N THR A 48 -9.14 7.68 3.91
CA THR A 48 -8.45 6.47 4.35
C THR A 48 -9.43 5.58 5.09
N ASN A 49 -9.38 4.27 4.85
CA ASN A 49 -10.26 3.30 5.51
C ASN A 49 -9.52 2.42 6.53
N VAL A 50 -8.19 2.54 6.64
CA VAL A 50 -7.37 1.78 7.58
C VAL A 50 -6.31 2.68 8.22
N ARG A 51 -6.06 2.50 9.52
CA ARG A 51 -4.98 3.20 10.24
C ARG A 51 -4.41 2.39 11.40
N SER A 52 -3.17 2.69 11.77
CA SER A 52 -2.50 2.07 12.92
C SER A 52 -1.39 2.96 13.47
N THR A 53 -0.96 2.74 14.71
CA THR A 53 0.14 3.48 15.33
C THR A 53 1.52 2.94 14.92
N SER A 54 1.58 1.68 14.47
CA SER A 54 2.73 1.05 13.83
C SER A 54 2.26 0.07 12.76
N TYR A 55 3.16 -0.33 11.87
CA TYR A 55 2.84 -1.29 10.83
C TYR A 55 4.06 -2.15 10.49
N PHE A 56 3.85 -3.19 9.70
CA PHE A 56 4.92 -4.02 9.18
C PHE A 56 4.93 -3.95 7.65
N ILE A 57 6.13 -3.90 7.09
CA ILE A 57 6.35 -4.25 5.69
C ILE A 57 6.70 -5.73 5.64
N GLY A 58 5.79 -6.51 5.07
CA GLY A 58 6.05 -7.90 4.72
C GLY A 58 6.91 -7.97 3.48
N LYS A 59 7.97 -8.77 3.53
CA LYS A 59 8.84 -9.08 2.40
C LYS A 59 8.87 -10.59 2.20
N ASN A 60 8.62 -11.03 0.97
CA ASN A 60 8.82 -12.42 0.56
C ASN A 60 9.40 -12.48 -0.86
N THR A 61 9.57 -13.69 -1.40
CA THR A 61 10.03 -13.92 -2.77
C THR A 61 9.12 -14.90 -3.49
N GLN A 62 8.83 -14.63 -4.77
CA GLN A 62 8.08 -15.52 -5.64
C GLN A 62 8.69 -15.57 -7.05
N ARG A 63 8.26 -16.54 -7.88
CA ARG A 63 8.67 -16.61 -9.29
C ARG A 63 7.84 -15.64 -10.12
N CYS A 64 8.51 -14.85 -10.97
CA CYS A 64 7.80 -13.97 -11.89
C CYS A 64 7.07 -14.78 -12.97
N TRP A 65 5.79 -14.51 -13.20
CA TRP A 65 5.01 -15.18 -14.25
C TRP A 65 5.59 -14.97 -15.66
N LYS A 66 6.26 -13.82 -15.90
CA LYS A 66 6.85 -13.47 -17.20
C LYS A 66 8.26 -14.03 -17.40
N CYS A 67 9.23 -13.64 -16.58
CA CYS A 67 10.64 -14.01 -16.78
C CYS A 67 11.10 -15.22 -15.95
N LYS A 68 10.23 -15.78 -15.10
CA LYS A 68 10.48 -16.96 -14.24
C LYS A 68 11.55 -16.79 -13.15
N GLU A 69 12.34 -15.73 -13.19
CA GLU A 69 13.27 -15.35 -12.12
C GLU A 69 12.57 -15.13 -10.77
N ARG A 70 13.28 -15.41 -9.68
CA ARG A 70 12.82 -15.08 -8.32
C ARG A 70 12.96 -13.58 -8.09
N THR A 71 11.90 -12.97 -7.57
CA THR A 71 11.82 -11.52 -7.29
C THR A 71 11.25 -11.31 -5.91
N ASN A 72 11.71 -10.26 -5.23
CA ASN A 72 11.07 -9.80 -4.00
C ASN A 72 9.66 -9.28 -4.29
N VAL A 73 8.77 -9.50 -3.34
CA VAL A 73 7.43 -8.91 -3.26
C VAL A 73 7.20 -8.36 -1.87
N TYR A 74 6.41 -7.29 -1.81
CA TYR A 74 6.18 -6.46 -0.63
C TYR A 74 4.68 -6.30 -0.36
N GLY A 75 4.32 -6.26 0.91
CA GLY A 75 2.93 -6.10 1.36
C GLY A 75 2.90 -5.42 2.72
N PHE A 76 1.71 -4.99 3.13
CA PHE A 76 1.52 -4.34 4.43
C PHE A 76 0.76 -5.23 5.39
N TYR A 77 1.21 -5.23 6.64
CA TYR A 77 0.49 -5.84 7.74
C TYR A 77 0.29 -4.83 8.85
N LEU A 78 -0.90 -4.81 9.41
CA LEU A 78 -1.23 -3.98 10.58
C LEU A 78 -1.36 -4.87 11.82
N PRO A 79 -0.77 -4.50 12.98
CA PRO A 79 -0.91 -5.26 14.21
C PRO A 79 -2.34 -5.24 14.77
N GLY A 80 -2.62 -6.07 15.77
CA GLY A 80 -3.83 -5.88 16.60
C GLY A 80 -3.80 -4.51 17.29
N GLY A 81 -4.99 -3.91 17.48
CA GLY A 81 -5.16 -2.52 17.91
C GLY A 81 -5.26 -1.52 16.75
N SER A 82 -5.15 -2.00 15.50
CA SER A 82 -5.37 -1.16 14.31
C SER A 82 -6.85 -0.87 14.11
N GLU A 83 -7.18 0.22 13.44
CA GLU A 83 -8.56 0.63 13.22
C GLU A 83 -8.93 0.59 11.74
N VAL A 84 -10.19 0.22 11.48
CA VAL A 84 -10.79 0.25 10.13
C VAL A 84 -12.04 1.12 10.16
N PHE A 85 -12.30 1.85 9.09
CA PHE A 85 -13.47 2.72 8.98
C PHE A 85 -14.71 1.89 8.59
N ASP A 86 -15.80 2.06 9.35
CA ASP A 86 -17.12 1.52 9.02
C ASP A 86 -17.96 2.61 8.35
N GLU A 87 -18.03 2.57 7.02
CA GLU A 87 -18.77 3.55 6.22
C GLU A 87 -20.26 3.64 6.57
N LYS A 88 -20.88 2.53 7.00
CA LYS A 88 -22.33 2.53 7.32
C LYS A 88 -22.64 3.27 8.60
N ARG A 89 -21.66 3.34 9.50
CA ARG A 89 -21.81 3.93 10.83
C ARG A 89 -20.98 5.20 11.00
N GLU A 90 -20.14 5.52 10.02
CA GLU A 90 -19.19 6.63 10.04
C GLU A 90 -18.29 6.63 11.28
N ILE A 91 -17.86 5.44 11.72
CA ILE A 91 -17.00 5.27 12.89
C ILE A 91 -15.77 4.43 12.59
N TRP A 92 -14.69 4.69 13.33
CA TRP A 92 -13.53 3.83 13.38
C TRP A 92 -13.78 2.66 14.32
N LYS A 93 -13.45 1.45 13.88
CA LYS A 93 -13.56 0.21 14.64
C LYS A 93 -12.20 -0.42 14.85
N GLU A 94 -11.85 -0.65 16.10
CA GLU A 94 -10.64 -1.37 16.45
C GLU A 94 -10.70 -2.85 16.01
N ARG A 95 -9.57 -3.35 15.53
CA ARG A 95 -9.31 -4.73 15.11
C ARG A 95 -8.25 -5.33 16.00
N TRP A 96 -8.64 -6.35 16.75
CA TRP A 96 -7.81 -7.05 17.73
C TRP A 96 -6.91 -8.12 17.08
N LYS A 97 -7.23 -8.52 15.85
CA LYS A 97 -6.40 -9.40 15.03
C LYS A 97 -5.63 -8.59 14.02
N SER A 98 -4.43 -9.07 13.67
CA SER A 98 -3.62 -8.49 12.61
C SER A 98 -4.33 -8.53 11.26
N LEU A 99 -4.09 -7.50 10.46
CA LEU A 99 -4.65 -7.35 9.12
C LEU A 99 -3.54 -7.51 8.09
N CYS A 100 -3.83 -8.20 6.99
CA CYS A 100 -3.08 -8.15 5.75
C CYS A 100 -3.80 -7.19 4.80
N LEU A 101 -3.06 -6.26 4.20
CA LEU A 101 -3.65 -5.31 3.25
C LEU A 101 -3.40 -5.77 1.81
N SER A 102 -4.41 -5.63 0.96
CA SER A 102 -4.33 -5.84 -0.48
C SER A 102 -5.07 -4.73 -1.20
N TYR A 103 -4.87 -4.61 -2.52
CA TYR A 103 -5.44 -3.55 -3.36
C TYR A 103 -5.30 -2.17 -2.72
N VAL A 104 -4.09 -1.85 -2.23
CA VAL A 104 -3.80 -0.59 -1.54
C VAL A 104 -3.89 0.55 -2.56
N ILE A 105 -4.97 1.31 -2.54
CA ILE A 105 -5.26 2.38 -3.50
C ILE A 105 -4.54 3.67 -3.11
N TYR A 106 -4.51 3.98 -1.81
CA TYR A 106 -3.91 5.21 -1.30
C TYR A 106 -3.07 4.95 -0.05
N LEU A 107 -1.96 5.68 0.07
CA LEU A 107 -1.12 5.75 1.25
C LEU A 107 -0.82 7.21 1.51
N VAL A 108 -0.86 7.62 2.78
CA VAL A 108 -0.37 8.96 3.15
C VAL A 108 1.12 9.11 2.76
N PRO A 109 1.60 10.33 2.43
CA PRO A 109 2.92 10.53 1.84
C PRO A 109 4.09 9.92 2.62
N SER A 110 4.04 9.96 3.95
CA SER A 110 5.08 9.39 4.80
C SER A 110 5.21 7.87 4.67
N VAL A 111 4.08 7.16 4.56
CA VAL A 111 4.05 5.70 4.37
C VAL A 111 4.46 5.35 2.94
N ALA A 112 3.95 6.10 1.95
CA ALA A 112 4.28 5.95 0.53
C ALA A 112 5.80 6.09 0.29
N GLU A 113 6.44 7.09 0.87
CA GLU A 113 7.89 7.28 0.73
C GLU A 113 8.66 6.15 1.41
N GLY A 114 8.26 5.77 2.63
CA GLY A 114 8.90 4.68 3.37
C GLY A 114 8.92 3.36 2.59
N ILE A 115 7.79 2.97 1.99
CA ILE A 115 7.72 1.73 1.22
C ILE A 115 8.46 1.79 -0.11
N ARG A 116 8.53 2.95 -0.76
CA ARG A 116 9.33 3.11 -1.99
C ARG A 116 10.82 2.91 -1.71
N ILE A 117 11.32 3.51 -0.64
CA ILE A 117 12.72 3.35 -0.21
C ILE A 117 12.97 1.87 0.14
N PHE A 118 12.11 1.28 0.98
CA PHE A 118 12.26 -0.10 1.43
C PHE A 118 12.25 -1.10 0.27
N SER A 119 11.34 -0.92 -0.69
CA SER A 119 11.21 -1.79 -1.87
C SER A 119 12.19 -1.45 -3.00
N ARG A 120 13.06 -0.45 -2.83
CA ARG A 120 13.97 0.07 -3.86
C ARG A 120 13.25 0.45 -5.16
N GLY A 121 12.03 0.97 -5.04
CA GLY A 121 11.20 1.36 -6.18
C GLY A 121 10.52 0.22 -6.94
N HIS A 122 10.42 -0.98 -6.34
CA HIS A 122 9.75 -2.13 -6.95
C HIS A 122 8.30 -2.33 -6.49
N TYR A 123 7.82 -1.49 -5.58
CA TYR A 123 6.42 -1.44 -5.17
C TYR A 123 5.90 0.00 -5.34
N TYR A 124 5.04 0.22 -6.35
CA TYR A 124 4.56 1.55 -6.74
C TYR A 124 3.20 1.49 -7.46
N ILE A 125 2.53 2.63 -7.57
CA ILE A 125 1.18 2.71 -8.17
C ILE A 125 1.20 2.33 -9.65
N SER A 126 0.37 1.36 -10.03
CA SER A 126 0.26 0.90 -11.41
C SER A 126 -1.18 0.50 -11.73
N PHE A 127 -1.60 0.72 -12.97
CA PHE A 127 -2.94 0.34 -13.42
C PHE A 127 -3.02 -1.17 -13.69
N SER A 128 -4.03 -1.82 -13.11
CA SER A 128 -4.42 -3.19 -13.44
C SER A 128 -5.61 -3.19 -14.39
N LYS A 129 -5.50 -3.90 -15.51
CA LYS A 129 -6.62 -4.09 -16.45
C LYS A 129 -7.68 -5.04 -15.88
N THR A 130 -7.28 -6.01 -15.05
CA THR A 130 -8.18 -7.04 -14.53
C THR A 130 -9.19 -6.49 -13.52
N VAL A 131 -8.77 -5.53 -12.70
CA VAL A 131 -9.64 -4.87 -11.70
C VAL A 131 -9.96 -3.41 -12.06
N GLU A 132 -9.57 -2.99 -13.28
CA GLU A 132 -9.78 -1.64 -13.83
C GLU A 132 -9.42 -0.47 -12.89
N GLN A 133 -8.39 -0.64 -12.04
CA GLN A 133 -8.02 0.32 -11.01
C GLN A 133 -6.49 0.49 -10.90
N ARG A 134 -6.07 1.66 -10.39
CA ARG A 134 -4.69 1.92 -9.97
C ARG A 134 -4.55 1.63 -8.48
N TYR A 135 -3.53 0.87 -8.13
CA TYR A 135 -3.18 0.59 -6.74
C TYR A 135 -1.66 0.36 -6.63
N TRP A 136 -1.12 0.37 -5.41
CA TRP A 136 0.26 0.02 -5.12
C TRP A 136 0.51 -1.43 -5.49
N MET A 137 1.34 -1.65 -6.50
CA MET A 137 1.52 -2.94 -7.15
C MET A 137 2.98 -3.33 -7.20
N ASN A 138 3.25 -4.61 -6.97
CA ASN A 138 4.60 -5.15 -7.04
C ASN A 138 5.06 -5.24 -8.51
N HIS A 139 6.35 -5.02 -8.74
CA HIS A 139 6.96 -5.12 -10.07
C HIS A 139 8.21 -5.98 -9.98
N CYS A 140 8.34 -6.93 -10.91
CA CYS A 140 9.48 -7.84 -10.94
C CYS A 140 10.81 -7.08 -10.99
N GLU A 141 11.76 -7.47 -10.15
CA GLU A 141 13.06 -6.82 -10.03
C GLU A 141 13.87 -6.87 -11.34
N HIS A 142 13.69 -7.96 -12.10
CA HIS A 142 14.43 -8.28 -13.33
C HIS A 142 13.78 -7.73 -14.60
N CYS A 143 12.48 -8.02 -14.82
CA CYS A 143 11.81 -7.71 -16.09
C CYS A 143 10.73 -6.62 -16.00
N LYS A 144 10.53 -6.05 -14.81
CA LYS A 144 9.51 -5.01 -14.51
C LYS A 144 8.07 -5.42 -14.79
N ALA A 145 7.81 -6.72 -15.01
CA ALA A 145 6.45 -7.23 -15.13
C ALA A 145 5.63 -6.89 -13.88
N LYS A 146 4.39 -6.46 -14.12
CA LYS A 146 3.39 -6.21 -13.08
C LYS A 146 3.06 -7.51 -12.36
N LEU A 147 3.17 -7.50 -11.04
CA LEU A 147 2.79 -8.59 -10.14
C LEU A 147 1.59 -8.11 -9.33
N GLY A 148 0.39 -8.38 -9.86
CA GLY A 148 -0.86 -7.93 -9.28
C GLY A 148 -1.25 -8.71 -8.02
N ASP A 149 -2.09 -8.09 -7.20
CA ASP A 149 -2.44 -8.60 -5.88
C ASP A 149 -3.20 -9.93 -5.91
N PHE A 150 -4.00 -10.20 -6.94
CA PHE A 150 -4.62 -11.52 -7.15
C PHE A 150 -3.58 -12.66 -7.12
N GLY A 151 -2.49 -12.53 -7.88
CA GLY A 151 -1.44 -13.56 -7.93
C GLY A 151 -0.57 -13.62 -6.67
N ILE A 152 -0.59 -12.57 -5.84
CA ILE A 152 0.24 -12.48 -4.63
C ILE A 152 -0.52 -12.99 -3.40
N TYR A 153 -1.81 -12.65 -3.29
CA TYR A 153 -2.63 -12.89 -2.10
C TYR A 153 -3.67 -14.00 -2.29
N GLN A 154 -4.01 -14.39 -3.52
CA GLN A 154 -5.12 -15.33 -3.79
C GLN A 154 -4.71 -16.59 -4.56
N GLU A 155 -3.60 -16.57 -5.30
CA GLU A 155 -3.11 -17.77 -6.00
C GLU A 155 -2.29 -18.69 -5.10
N LEU A 156 -2.36 -20.01 -5.38
CA LEU A 156 -1.48 -21.00 -4.79
C LEU A 156 -0.02 -20.65 -5.12
N ASP A 157 0.84 -20.68 -4.10
CA ASP A 157 2.24 -20.21 -4.15
C ASP A 157 2.42 -18.69 -4.29
N GLY A 158 1.36 -17.90 -4.15
CA GLY A 158 1.44 -16.44 -4.02
C GLY A 158 2.26 -16.02 -2.80
N GLY A 159 3.06 -14.96 -2.97
CA GLY A 159 4.02 -14.52 -1.96
C GLY A 159 3.44 -14.15 -0.59
N PHE A 160 2.14 -13.87 -0.49
CA PHE A 160 1.45 -13.59 0.77
C PHE A 160 0.19 -14.46 0.96
N CYS A 161 0.15 -15.65 0.33
CA CYS A 161 -0.89 -16.66 0.53
C CYS A 161 -0.28 -17.97 1.12
N PRO A 162 0.24 -17.94 2.37
CA PRO A 162 0.88 -19.12 2.95
C PRO A 162 -0.14 -20.20 3.33
N MET A 163 0.04 -21.41 2.81
CA MET A 163 -0.83 -22.57 3.06
C MET A 163 -0.51 -23.29 4.38
N ASN A 164 0.64 -23.00 4.98
CA ASN A 164 1.08 -23.62 6.23
C ASN A 164 2.09 -22.75 6.99
N LYS A 165 2.39 -23.13 8.24
CA LYS A 165 3.33 -22.40 9.12
C LYS A 165 4.73 -22.26 8.53
N ARG A 166 5.21 -23.24 7.77
CA ARG A 166 6.55 -23.22 7.16
C ARG A 166 6.62 -22.19 6.02
N GLN A 167 5.55 -22.03 5.25
CA GLN A 167 5.46 -20.98 4.23
C GLN A 167 5.30 -19.60 4.88
N ALA A 168 4.45 -19.48 5.91
CA ALA A 168 4.31 -18.22 6.66
C ALA A 168 5.65 -17.74 7.23
N ALA A 169 6.48 -18.64 7.78
CA ALA A 169 7.81 -18.32 8.31
C ALA A 169 8.82 -17.81 7.26
N GLN A 170 8.53 -17.93 5.96
CA GLN A 170 9.36 -17.35 4.89
C GLN A 170 9.08 -15.86 4.67
N ILE A 171 7.91 -15.38 5.11
CA ILE A 171 7.56 -13.96 5.08
C ILE A 171 8.31 -13.26 6.21
N ALA A 172 9.15 -12.30 5.82
CA ALA A 172 9.88 -11.44 6.73
C ALA A 172 9.04 -10.20 7.05
N LEU A 173 8.76 -9.96 8.33
CA LEU A 173 8.06 -8.76 8.81
C LEU A 173 9.07 -7.76 9.34
N HIS A 174 9.14 -6.60 8.70
CA HIS A 174 9.94 -5.47 9.17
C HIS A 174 9.03 -4.46 9.85
N GLU A 175 9.22 -4.24 11.15
CA GLU A 175 8.41 -3.31 11.92
C GLU A 175 8.78 -1.87 11.61
N ILE A 176 7.77 -1.03 11.40
CA ILE A 176 7.91 0.40 11.28
C ILE A 176 7.12 1.03 12.44
N SER A 177 7.86 1.56 13.42
CA SER A 177 7.29 2.24 14.60
C SER A 177 6.85 3.68 14.28
N LYS A 178 6.09 3.85 13.19
CA LYS A 178 5.48 5.11 12.76
C LYS A 178 4.01 4.86 12.39
N PRO A 179 3.15 5.89 12.47
CA PRO A 179 1.75 5.74 12.10
C PRO A 179 1.57 5.30 10.64
N PHE A 180 0.56 4.45 10.43
CA PHE A 180 0.07 4.05 9.13
C PHE A 180 -1.31 4.65 8.89
N SER A 181 -1.57 5.13 7.68
CA SER A 181 -2.91 5.48 7.22
C SER A 181 -3.00 5.33 5.70
N GLY A 182 -4.10 4.75 5.22
CA GLY A 182 -4.28 4.50 3.79
C GLY A 182 -5.67 3.99 3.46
N TYR A 183 -5.89 3.77 2.16
CA TYR A 183 -7.09 3.15 1.63
C TYR A 183 -6.72 1.82 0.98
N ALA A 184 -7.27 0.72 1.48
CA ALA A 184 -6.96 -0.63 1.01
C ALA A 184 -8.09 -1.62 1.32
N ASP A 185 -8.10 -2.74 0.60
CA ASP A 185 -8.79 -3.93 1.06
C ASP A 185 -7.99 -4.57 2.20
N TYR A 186 -8.69 -5.25 3.10
CA TYR A 186 -8.06 -5.87 4.25
C TYR A 186 -8.71 -7.20 4.64
N ASP A 187 -7.87 -8.15 5.04
CA ASP A 187 -8.30 -9.43 5.58
C ASP A 187 -7.62 -9.72 6.91
N THR A 188 -8.29 -10.50 7.75
CA THR A 188 -7.69 -11.00 8.99
C THR A 188 -6.68 -12.08 8.68
N ASP A 189 -5.42 -11.89 9.08
CA ASP A 189 -4.36 -12.86 8.80
C ASP A 189 -4.00 -13.70 10.04
N SER A 190 -4.49 -14.93 10.06
CA SER A 190 -4.17 -15.90 11.12
C SER A 190 -2.75 -16.46 11.06
N SER A 191 -2.08 -16.31 9.91
CA SER A 191 -0.72 -16.77 9.66
C SER A 191 0.33 -15.78 10.15
N PHE A 192 -0.04 -14.51 10.39
CA PHE A 192 0.82 -13.43 10.87
C PHE A 192 1.74 -13.83 12.03
N LYS A 193 1.21 -14.57 13.03
CA LYS A 193 1.98 -15.04 14.19
C LYS A 193 3.10 -16.05 13.88
N TYR A 194 3.08 -16.64 12.70
CA TYR A 194 4.10 -17.60 12.24
C TYR A 194 5.13 -16.96 11.31
N MET A 195 4.93 -15.70 10.92
CA MET A 195 5.87 -14.97 10.08
C MET A 195 7.11 -14.57 10.87
N ARG A 196 8.25 -14.45 10.18
CA ARG A 196 9.52 -14.14 10.81
C ARG A 196 9.63 -12.64 11.03
N LYS A 197 9.59 -12.20 12.29
CA LYS A 197 9.91 -10.81 12.65
C LYS A 197 11.40 -10.57 12.47
N CYS A 198 11.75 -9.60 11.63
CA CYS A 198 13.11 -9.10 11.53
C CYS A 198 13.33 -8.09 12.66
N THR A 199 14.40 -8.30 13.41
CA THR A 199 14.97 -7.25 14.27
C THR A 199 16.07 -6.60 13.44
N ASP A 200 16.00 -5.28 13.29
CA ASP A 200 17.08 -4.51 12.68
C ASP A 200 18.35 -4.56 13.53
#